data_AF-A0A958FUR5-F1
#
_entry.id   AF-A0A958FUR5-F1
#
_cell.length_a   1.000
_cell.length_b   1.000
_cell.length_c   1.000
_cell.angle_alpha   90.00
_cell.angle_beta   90.00
_cell.angle_gamma   90.00
#
_symmetry.space_group_name_H-M   'P 1'
#
loop_
_entity.id
_entity.type
_entity.pdbx_description
1 polymer ?
#
loop_
_entity_poly.entity_id
_entity_poly.type
_entity_poly.pdbx_seq_one_letter_code
_entity_poly.pdbx_strand_id
1 'polypeptide(L)'
;MAWKEMTVDEIAKSLGVNAEEVREKQKLIEQIVKARKAKQLSQALLAKKVGVSQSRIAQIESGIGTSKVTFDILLNILAKLGFQYKITVKNAA
;
A
#
# COMPACT_ATOMS: atom_id res chain seq x y z
N MET A 1 14.90 28.90 -16.07
CA MET A 1 13.93 27.83 -15.76
C MET A 1 13.25 28.22 -14.45
N ALA A 2 11.99 28.62 -14.49
CA ALA A 2 11.24 28.94 -13.27
C ALA A 2 10.83 27.63 -12.59
N TRP A 3 11.50 27.27 -11.51
CA TRP A 3 11.07 26.15 -10.67
C TRP A 3 9.84 26.64 -9.93
N LYS A 4 8.67 26.14 -10.33
CA LYS A 4 7.43 26.45 -9.63
C LYS A 4 7.41 25.62 -8.34
N GLU A 5 7.51 26.28 -7.19
CA GLU A 5 7.18 25.64 -5.93
C GLU A 5 5.71 25.24 -5.97
N MET A 6 5.45 23.94 -5.82
CA MET A 6 4.10 23.39 -5.76
C MET A 6 3.97 22.59 -4.48
N THR A 7 2.82 22.74 -3.83
CA THR A 7 2.46 21.94 -2.66
C THR A 7 2.21 20.49 -3.06
N VAL A 8 2.34 19.57 -2.11
CA VAL A 8 2.11 18.12 -2.34
C VAL A 8 0.70 17.86 -2.90
N ASP A 9 -0.30 18.64 -2.48
CA ASP A 9 -1.67 18.49 -2.94
C ASP A 9 -1.88 19.02 -4.38
N GLU A 10 -1.16 20.06 -4.77
CA GLU A 10 -1.17 20.57 -6.15
C GLU A 10 -0.47 19.60 -7.11
N ILE A 11 0.59 18.95 -6.65
CA ILE A 11 1.28 17.89 -7.40
C ILE A 11 0.37 16.66 -7.54
N ALA A 12 -0.32 16.28 -6.46
CA ALA A 12 -1.26 15.17 -6.49
C ALA A 12 -2.41 15.43 -7.48
N LYS A 13 -2.99 16.64 -7.46
CA LYS A 13 -4.01 17.07 -8.43
C LYS A 13 -3.49 17.05 -9.87
N SER A 14 -2.30 17.58 -10.13
CA SER A 14 -1.76 17.65 -11.50
C SER A 14 -1.43 16.26 -12.07
N LEU A 15 -1.08 15.30 -11.21
CA LEU A 15 -0.84 13.90 -11.57
C LEU A 15 -2.12 13.05 -11.60
N GLY A 16 -3.28 13.61 -11.25
CA GLY A 16 -4.54 12.87 -11.17
C GLY A 16 -4.56 11.81 -10.07
N VAL A 17 -3.77 12.01 -9.01
CA VAL A 17 -3.64 11.06 -7.89
C VAL A 17 -4.34 11.61 -6.66
N ASN A 18 -5.16 10.80 -6.00
CA ASN A 18 -5.73 11.16 -4.71
C ASN A 18 -4.66 11.00 -3.61
N ALA A 19 -4.19 12.13 -3.05
CA ALA A 19 -3.15 12.13 -2.02
C ALA A 19 -3.57 11.37 -0.76
N GLU A 20 -4.85 11.40 -0.37
CA GLU A 20 -5.35 10.65 0.77
C GLU A 20 -5.30 9.14 0.52
N GLU A 21 -5.73 8.71 -0.66
CA GLU A 21 -5.67 7.30 -1.05
C GLU A 21 -4.23 6.77 -1.01
N VAL A 22 -3.27 7.56 -1.53
CA VAL A 22 -1.85 7.20 -1.48
C VAL A 22 -1.37 7.07 -0.03
N ARG A 23 -1.72 8.03 0.83
CA ARG A 23 -1.36 7.98 2.26
C ARG A 23 -1.92 6.74 2.94
N GLU A 24 -3.17 6.39 2.70
CA GLU A 24 -3.80 5.19 3.27
C GLU A 24 -3.15 3.89 2.77
N LYS A 25 -2.86 3.79 1.46
CA LYS A 25 -2.13 2.63 0.92
C LYS A 25 -0.75 2.48 1.55
N GLN A 26 -0.02 3.57 1.75
CA GLN A 26 1.30 3.53 2.40
C GLN A 26 1.21 3.03 3.85
N LYS A 27 0.20 3.47 4.62
CA LYS A 27 -0.03 2.94 5.98
C LYS A 27 -0.26 1.43 5.98
N LEU A 28 -1.06 0.92 5.05
CA LEU A 28 -1.30 -0.52 4.93
C LEU A 28 -0.03 -1.28 4.54
N ILE A 29 0.79 -0.74 3.63
CA ILE A 29 2.08 -1.31 3.25
C ILE A 29 3.01 -1.40 4.46
N GLU A 30 3.11 -0.34 5.27
CA GLU A 30 3.91 -0.37 6.49
C GLU A 30 3.44 -1.46 7.46
N GLN A 31 2.13 -1.64 7.61
CA GLN A 31 1.57 -2.70 8.44
C GLN A 31 1.94 -4.08 7.91
N ILE A 32 1.88 -4.29 6.59
CA ILE A 32 2.32 -5.53 5.94
C ILE A 32 3.78 -5.82 6.26
N VAL A 33 4.67 -4.83 6.09
CA VAL A 33 6.11 -4.99 6.36
C VAL A 33 6.36 -5.33 7.83
N LYS A 34 5.74 -4.59 8.75
CA LYS A 34 5.85 -4.83 10.20
C LYS A 34 5.37 -6.23 10.57
N ALA A 35 4.19 -6.62 10.08
CA ALA A 35 3.61 -7.94 10.31
C ALA A 35 4.45 -9.09 9.75
N ARG A 36 4.97 -8.94 8.53
CA ARG A 36 5.84 -9.94 7.91
C ARG A 36 7.11 -10.15 8.75
N LYS A 37 7.76 -9.05 9.15
CA LYS A 37 8.97 -9.08 9.97
C LYS A 37 8.70 -9.67 11.37
N ALA A 38 7.60 -9.29 12.01
CA ALA A 38 7.20 -9.84 13.32
C ALA A 38 6.98 -11.37 13.27
N LYS A 39 6.48 -11.88 12.13
CA LYS A 39 6.32 -13.32 11.88
C LYS A 39 7.57 -14.01 11.31
N GLN A 40 8.69 -13.29 11.21
CA GLN A 40 9.96 -13.77 10.68
C GLN A 40 9.84 -14.40 9.27
N LEU A 41 8.90 -13.90 8.45
CA LEU A 41 8.70 -14.39 7.10
C LEU A 41 9.63 -13.67 6.12
N SER A 42 10.29 -14.44 5.25
CA SER A 42 10.93 -13.85 4.07
C SER A 42 9.88 -13.32 3.09
N GLN A 43 10.27 -12.40 2.21
CA GLN A 43 9.39 -11.92 1.14
C GLN A 43 8.94 -13.07 0.23
N ALA A 44 9.81 -14.06 -0.02
CA ALA A 44 9.48 -15.23 -0.83
C ALA A 44 8.44 -16.13 -0.17
N LEU A 45 8.51 -16.31 1.15
CA LEU A 45 7.51 -17.09 1.90
C LEU A 45 6.16 -16.37 1.93
N LEU A 46 6.16 -15.05 2.13
CA LEU A 46 4.93 -14.26 2.04
C LEU A 46 4.32 -14.36 0.64
N ALA A 47 5.14 -14.22 -0.40
CA ALA A 47 4.72 -14.33 -1.79
C ALA A 47 4.06 -15.69 -2.09
N LYS A 48 4.67 -16.79 -1.64
CA LYS A 48 4.10 -18.14 -1.75
C LYS A 48 2.75 -18.27 -1.02
N LYS A 49 2.62 -17.65 0.16
CA LYS A 49 1.36 -17.66 0.94
C LYS A 49 0.23 -16.87 0.28
N VAL A 50 0.58 -15.78 -0.39
CA VAL A 50 -0.37 -14.88 -1.08
C VAL A 50 -0.70 -15.39 -2.48
N GLY A 51 0.21 -16.16 -3.11
CA GLY A 51 0.05 -16.66 -4.48
C GLY A 51 0.56 -15.68 -5.54
N VAL A 52 1.59 -14.89 -5.23
CA VAL A 52 2.21 -13.92 -6.14
C VAL A 52 3.73 -14.12 -6.22
N SER A 53 4.40 -13.42 -7.13
CA SER A 53 5.87 -13.46 -7.21
C SER A 53 6.53 -12.72 -6.03
N GLN A 54 7.73 -13.15 -5.65
CA GLN A 54 8.54 -12.46 -4.64
C GLN A 54 8.84 -11.01 -5.06
N SER A 55 9.12 -10.78 -6.35
CA SER A 55 9.32 -9.43 -6.90
C SER A 55 8.09 -8.54 -6.68
N ARG A 56 6.87 -9.08 -6.84
CA ARG A 56 5.65 -8.32 -6.57
C ARG A 56 5.51 -7.92 -5.10
N ILE A 57 5.85 -8.81 -4.17
CA ILE A 57 5.89 -8.46 -2.74
C ILE A 57 6.96 -7.39 -2.47
N ALA A 58 8.16 -7.53 -3.03
CA ALA A 58 9.23 -6.55 -2.84
C ALA A 58 8.83 -5.16 -3.39
N GLN A 59 8.15 -5.10 -4.53
CA GLN A 59 7.61 -3.87 -5.10
C GLN A 59 6.54 -3.23 -4.21
N ILE A 60 5.64 -4.04 -3.65
CA ILE A 60 4.61 -3.54 -2.73
C ILE A 60 5.27 -2.99 -1.46
N GLU A 61 6.22 -3.71 -0.87
CA GLU A 61 6.92 -3.31 0.36
C GLU A 61 7.84 -2.11 0.17
N SER A 62 8.37 -1.86 -1.03
CA SER A 62 9.20 -0.69 -1.31
C SER A 62 8.40 0.60 -1.48
N GLY A 63 7.08 0.51 -1.64
CA GLY A 63 6.23 1.67 -1.92
C GLY A 63 6.34 2.17 -3.37
N ILE A 64 7.28 1.65 -4.18
CA ILE A 64 7.56 2.13 -5.55
C ILE A 64 6.56 1.55 -6.54
N GLY A 65 5.89 2.40 -7.30
CA GLY A 65 4.88 1.97 -8.30
C GLY A 65 3.60 1.41 -7.67
N THR A 66 3.33 1.75 -6.41
CA THR A 66 2.15 1.31 -5.65
C THR A 66 0.88 2.09 -5.96
N SER A 67 0.96 3.14 -6.80
CA SER A 67 -0.22 3.87 -7.29
C SER A 67 -1.24 2.96 -7.97
N LYS A 68 -0.77 1.91 -8.65
CA LYS A 68 -1.61 0.88 -9.30
C LYS A 68 -1.94 -0.32 -8.40
N VAL A 69 -1.44 -0.35 -7.16
CA VAL A 69 -1.83 -1.39 -6.20
C VAL A 69 -3.15 -0.97 -5.60
N THR A 70 -4.13 -1.86 -5.72
CA THR A 70 -5.48 -1.65 -5.23
C THR A 70 -5.59 -2.08 -3.76
N PHE A 71 -6.59 -1.55 -3.04
CA PHE A 71 -6.77 -1.85 -1.62
C PHE A 71 -7.04 -3.33 -1.35
N ASP A 72 -7.79 -4.01 -2.21
CA ASP A 72 -8.09 -5.44 -2.10
C ASP A 72 -6.81 -6.29 -2.06
N ILE A 73 -5.79 -5.95 -2.85
CA ILE A 73 -4.50 -6.65 -2.83
C ILE A 73 -3.82 -6.49 -1.47
N LEU A 74 -3.76 -5.26 -0.94
CA LEU A 74 -3.13 -4.98 0.36
C LEU A 74 -3.88 -5.67 1.50
N LEU A 75 -5.22 -5.59 1.48
CA LEU A 75 -6.08 -6.22 2.47
C LEU A 75 -6.01 -7.74 2.41
N ASN A 76 -5.91 -8.35 1.21
CA ASN A 76 -5.70 -9.79 1.07
C ASN A 76 -4.36 -10.23 1.67
N ILE A 77 -3.28 -9.47 1.45
CA ILE A 77 -1.97 -9.77 2.06
C ILE A 77 -2.08 -9.72 3.59
N LEU A 78 -2.72 -8.69 4.15
CA LEU A 78 -2.96 -8.58 5.59
C LEU A 78 -3.80 -9.74 6.12
N ALA A 79 -4.85 -10.15 5.41
CA ALA A 79 -5.66 -11.32 5.76
C ALA A 79 -4.82 -12.61 5.79
N LYS A 80 -3.94 -12.83 4.81
CA LYS A 80 -3.01 -13.97 4.80
C LYS A 80 -1.96 -13.89 5.91
N LEU A 81 -1.65 -12.69 6.39
CA LEU A 81 -0.83 -12.48 7.59
C LEU A 81 -1.65 -12.69 8.89
N GLY A 82 -2.96 -12.91 8.82
CA GLY A 82 -3.82 -13.21 9.96
C GLY A 82 -4.47 -11.97 10.58
N PHE A 83 -4.50 -10.85 9.88
CA PHE A 83 -5.25 -9.67 10.30
C PHE A 83 -6.72 -9.83 9.94
N GLN A 84 -7.58 -9.32 10.81
CA GLN A 84 -8.98 -9.08 10.52
C GLN A 84 -9.18 -7.57 10.39
N TYR A 85 -10.01 -7.15 9.45
CA TYR A 85 -10.33 -5.74 9.23
C TYR A 85 -11.84 -5.59 9.07
N LYS A 86 -12.35 -4.45 9.53
CA LYS A 86 -13.73 -4.04 9.37
C LYS A 86 -13.75 -2.80 8.48
N ILE A 87 -14.48 -2.88 7.37
CA ILE A 87 -14.70 -1.74 6.49
C ILE A 87 -15.95 -1.01 7.01
N THR A 88 -15.82 0.28 7.30
CA THR A 88 -16.94 1.14 7.70
C THR A 88 -17.11 2.25 6.68
N VAL A 89 -18.32 2.39 6.16
CA VAL A 89 -18.71 3.51 5.30
C VAL A 89 -19.29 4.60 6.20
N LYS A 90 -18.83 5.83 6.03
CA LYS A 90 -19.46 7.02 6.62
C LYS A 90 -19.99 7.86 5.46
N ASN A 91 -21.21 8.39 5.62
CA ASN A 91 -21.71 9.38 4.68
C ASN A 91 -20.80 10.62 4.73
N ALA A 92 -20.33 11.04 3.57
CA ALA A 92 -19.74 12.36 3.41
C ALA A 92 -20.92 13.36 3.45
N ALA A 93 -21.20 13.88 4.64
CA ALA A 93 -22.07 15.03 4.82
C ALA A 93 -21.37 16.30 4.34
#